data_AF-A0A542AKH2-F1
#
_entry.id   AF-A0A542AKH2-F1
#
_cell.length_a   1.000
_cell.length_b   1.000
_cell.length_c   1.000
_cell.angle_alpha   90.00
_cell.angle_beta   90.00
_cell.angle_gamma   90.00
#
_symmetry.space_group_name_H-M   'P 1'
#
loop_
_entity.id
_entity.type
_entity.pdbx_description
1 polymer ?
#
loop_
_entity_poly.entity_id
_entity_poly.type
_entity_poly.pdbx_seq_one_letter_code
_entity_poly.pdbx_strand_id
1 'polypeptide(L)' 'MDLMALEREGKARERHPKYYENIDVLIVLNGFGQATGFYDAKQLARRWLKLGNDNFVREYGFKWVPPLALQGKVRLHL' A
#
# COMPACT_ATOMS: atom_id res chain seq x y z
N MET A 1 19.64 25.14 7.44
CA MET A 1 18.81 23.99 7.07
C MET A 1 17.77 24.51 6.08
N ASP A 2 17.70 23.95 4.88
CA ASP A 2 16.82 24.44 3.81
C ASP A 2 15.40 23.87 3.99
N LEU A 3 14.44 24.74 4.28
CA LEU A 3 13.03 24.37 4.50
C LEU A 3 12.42 23.72 3.25
N MET A 4 12.79 24.21 2.06
CA MET A 4 12.29 23.68 0.80
C MET A 4 12.80 22.27 0.52
N ALA A 5 14.02 21.96 0.97
CA ALA A 5 14.57 20.61 0.88
C ALA A 5 13.83 19.63 1.81
N LEU A 6 13.52 20.05 3.03
CA LEU A 6 12.76 19.25 4.00
C LEU A 6 11.33 18.94 3.51
N GLU A 7 10.64 19.92 2.91
CA GLU A 7 9.30 19.72 2.36
C GLU A 7 9.29 18.73 1.19
N ARG A 8 10.29 18.81 0.29
CA ARG A 8 10.43 17.86 -0.81
C ARG A 8 10.72 16.45 -0.32
N GLU A 9 11.58 16.32 0.69
CA GLU A 9 11.89 15.04 1.33
C GLU A 9 10.65 14.45 2.00
N GLY A 10 9.85 15.28 2.68
CA GLY A 10 8.55 14.90 3.24
C GLY A 10 7.62 14.33 2.17
N LYS A 11 7.38 15.06 1.08
CA LYS A 11 6.54 14.58 -0.04
C LYS A 11 7.06 13.32 -0.69
N ALA A 12 8.37 13.16 -0.84
CA ALA A 12 8.98 11.95 -1.40
C ALA A 12 8.80 10.71 -0.49
N ARG A 13 8.67 10.92 0.82
CA ARG A 13 8.43 9.88 1.83
C ARG A 13 6.98 9.52 2.03
N GLU A 14 6.04 10.35 1.61
CA GLU A 14 4.63 10.00 1.61
C GLU A 14 4.38 8.69 0.82
N ARG A 15 3.35 7.96 1.24
CA ARG A 15 2.96 6.68 0.64
C ARG A 15 1.43 6.62 0.55
N HIS A 16 0.92 6.77 -0.66
CA HIS A 16 -0.50 6.81 -0.99
C HIS A 16 -0.87 5.57 -1.80
N PRO A 17 -1.40 4.52 -1.16
CA PRO A 17 -1.82 3.30 -1.85
C PRO A 17 -3.09 3.55 -2.68
N LYS A 18 -3.08 3.09 -3.93
CA LYS A 18 -4.19 3.14 -4.88
C LYS A 18 -4.43 1.75 -5.47
N TYR A 19 -5.62 1.21 -5.23
CA TYR A 19 -6.02 -0.13 -5.68
C TYR A 19 -6.78 -0.05 -7.02
N TYR A 20 -6.39 -0.92 -7.95
CA TYR A 20 -7.02 -1.10 -9.26
C TYR A 20 -7.69 -2.46 -9.29
N GLU A 21 -8.99 -2.48 -8.99
CA GLU A 21 -9.77 -3.72 -8.81
C GLU A 21 -9.85 -4.59 -10.07
N ASN A 22 -9.91 -3.96 -11.25
CA ASN A 22 -10.07 -4.67 -12.52
C ASN A 22 -8.87 -5.58 -12.87
N ILE A 23 -7.70 -5.26 -12.31
CA ILE A 23 -6.45 -5.99 -12.57
C ILE A 23 -5.80 -6.52 -11.28
N ASP A 24 -6.47 -6.35 -10.14
CA ASP A 24 -5.98 -6.75 -8.82
C ASP A 24 -4.55 -6.26 -8.50
N VAL A 25 -4.26 -4.98 -8.80
CA VAL A 25 -2.96 -4.34 -8.53
C VAL A 25 -3.10 -3.21 -7.51
N LEU A 26 -2.17 -3.12 -6.56
CA LEU A 26 -2.00 -1.97 -5.69
C LEU A 26 -0.75 -1.19 -6.13
N ILE A 27 -0.91 0.09 -6.45
CA ILE A 27 0.21 1.01 -6.71
C ILE A 27 0.34 1.94 -5.51
N VAL A 28 1.55 2.12 -5.01
CA VAL A 28 1.85 3.10 -3.96
C VAL A 28 2.51 4.29 -4.60
N LEU A 29 1.95 5.48 -4.36
CA LEU A 29 2.43 6.74 -4.91
C LEU A 29 3.07 7.60 -3.80
N ASN A 30 4.06 8.43 -4.14
CA ASN A 30 4.52 9.48 -3.23
C ASN A 30 3.63 10.74 -3.30
N GLY A 31 3.96 11.77 -2.52
CA GLY A 31 3.26 13.06 -2.51
C GLY A 31 3.40 13.89 -3.80
N PHE A 32 4.20 13.41 -4.76
CA PHE A 32 4.29 13.94 -6.13
C PHE A 32 3.49 13.10 -7.14
N GLY A 33 2.78 12.05 -6.69
CA GLY A 33 2.03 11.16 -7.57
C GLY A 33 2.89 10.16 -8.36
N GLN A 34 4.18 10.03 -8.03
CA GLN A 34 5.07 9.07 -8.68
C GLN A 34 4.96 7.70 -8.01
N ALA A 35 4.97 6.64 -8.81
CA ALA A 35 4.92 5.28 -8.27
C ALA A 35 6.22 4.93 -7.53
N THR A 36 6.08 4.53 -6.27
CA THR A 36 7.16 4.04 -5.41
C THR A 36 7.06 2.53 -5.15
N GLY A 37 5.97 1.88 -5.56
CA GLY A 37 5.80 0.44 -5.42
C GLY A 37 4.61 -0.08 -6.22
N PHE A 38 4.74 -1.31 -6.71
CA PHE A 38 3.71 -2.06 -7.41
C PHE A 38 3.56 -3.41 -6.73
N TYR A 39 2.34 -3.76 -6.34
CA TYR A 39 2.07 -4.98 -5.60
C TYR A 39 0.91 -5.74 -6.23
N ASP A 40 1.04 -7.06 -6.26
CA ASP A 40 -0.09 -7.97 -6.45
C ASP A 40 -1.02 -7.83 -5.24
N ALA A 41 -2.24 -7.32 -5.47
CA ALA A 41 -3.16 -7.02 -4.39
C ALA A 41 -3.67 -8.28 -3.68
N LYS A 42 -3.75 -9.44 -4.37
CA LYS A 42 -4.16 -10.70 -3.74
C LYS A 42 -3.10 -11.19 -2.77
N GLN A 43 -1.84 -11.19 -3.19
CA GLN A 43 -0.74 -11.59 -2.31
C GLN A 43 -0.63 -10.65 -1.11
N LEU A 44 -0.78 -9.35 -1.34
CA LEU A 44 -0.72 -8.34 -0.28
C LEU A 44 -1.90 -8.47 0.69
N ALA A 45 -3.11 -8.78 0.19
CA ALA A 45 -4.28 -9.03 1.03
C ALA A 45 -4.11 -10.29 1.89
N ARG A 46 -3.52 -11.36 1.36
CA ARG A 46 -3.17 -12.56 2.15
C ARG A 46 -2.18 -12.22 3.26
N ARG A 47 -1.17 -11.41 2.97
CA ARG A 47 -0.20 -10.94 3.97
C ARG A 47 -0.88 -10.10 5.04
N TRP A 48 -1.73 -9.15 4.65
CA TRP A 48 -2.48 -8.32 5.58
C TRP A 48 -3.36 -9.17 6.52
N LEU A 49 -4.08 -10.15 5.98
CA LEU A 49 -4.91 -11.07 6.79
C LEU A 49 -4.11 -11.90 7.79
N LYS A 50 -2.85 -12.24 7.46
CA LYS A 50 -1.97 -13.00 8.35
C LYS A 50 -1.31 -12.14 9.43
N LEU A 51 -0.93 -10.90 9.09
CA LEU A 51 -0.13 -10.03 9.95
C LEU A 51 -0.99 -9.14 10.88
N GLY A 52 -2.19 -8.75 10.42
CA GLY A 52 -2.95 -7.66 11.01
C GLY A 52 -2.41 -6.27 10.62
N ASN A 53 -3.20 -5.23 10.89
CA ASN A 53 -2.97 -3.87 10.38
C ASN A 53 -1.63 -3.26 10.85
N ASP A 54 -1.27 -3.38 12.13
CA ASP A 54 -0.10 -2.70 12.67
C ASP A 54 1.21 -3.32 12.19
N ASN A 55 1.27 -4.65 12.14
CA ASN A 55 2.43 -5.36 11.59
C ASN A 55 2.54 -5.15 10.08
N PHE A 56 1.42 -5.06 9.36
CA PHE A 56 1.43 -4.72 7.95
C PHE A 56 2.04 -3.33 7.71
N VAL A 57 1.63 -2.32 8.46
CA VAL A 57 2.19 -0.95 8.32
C VAL A 57 3.69 -0.94 8.62
N ARG A 58 4.16 -1.71 9.61
CA ARG A 58 5.59 -1.85 9.92
C ARG A 58 6.38 -2.50 8.79
N GLU A 59 5.83 -3.52 8.14
CA GLU A 59 6.51 -4.25 7.06
C GLU A 59 6.52 -3.46 5.75
N TYR A 60 5.42 -2.82 5.39
CA TYR A 60 5.25 -2.18 4.07
C TYR A 60 5.41 -0.65 4.09
N GLY A 61 5.39 -0.01 5.27
CA GLY A 61 5.56 1.44 5.41
C GLY A 61 4.36 2.26 4.95
N PHE A 62 3.21 1.64 4.71
CA PHE A 62 1.96 2.33 4.37
C PHE A 62 0.74 1.63 4.96
N LYS A 63 -0.32 2.41 5.17
CA LYS A 63 -1.60 1.89 5.65
C LYS A 63 -2.48 1.51 4.46
N TRP A 64 -2.85 0.25 4.38
CA TRP A 64 -3.83 -0.24 3.41
C TRP A 64 -4.66 -1.33 4.06
N VAL A 65 -5.98 -1.26 3.85
CA VAL A 65 -6.92 -2.30 4.24
C VAL A 65 -7.52 -2.86 2.94
N PRO A 66 -7.33 -4.15 2.64
CA PRO A 66 -7.90 -4.74 1.43
C PRO A 66 -9.43 -4.62 1.45
N PRO A 67 -10.09 -4.32 0.33
CA PRO A 67 -11.55 -4.31 0.26
C PRO A 67 -12.14 -5.68 0.62
N LEU A 68 -13.35 -5.71 1.21
CA LEU A 68 -13.99 -6.95 1.65
C LEU A 68 -14.11 -8.00 0.53
N ALA A 69 -14.40 -7.58 -0.70
CA ALA A 69 -14.45 -8.46 -1.86
C ALA A 69 -13.10 -9.16 -2.11
N LEU A 70 -11.99 -8.42 -2.01
CA LEU A 70 -10.64 -8.96 -2.18
C LEU A 70 -10.27 -9.89 -1.01
N GLN A 71 -10.64 -9.53 0.23
CA GLN A 71 -10.47 -10.40 1.40
C GLN A 71 -11.22 -11.74 1.21
N GLY A 72 -12.46 -11.69 0.71
CA GLY A 72 -13.25 -12.87 0.38
C GLY A 72 -12.59 -13.73 -0.70
N LYS A 73 -12.16 -13.12 -1.82
CA LYS A 73 -11.45 -13.81 -2.91
C LYS A 73 -10.24 -14.60 -2.40
N VAL A 74 -9.43 -14.00 -1.53
CA VAL A 74 -8.20 -14.66 -1.06
C VAL A 74 -8.43 -15.69 0.05
N ARG A 75 -9.47 -15.51 0.89
CA ARG A 75 -9.85 -16.50 1.93
C ARG A 75 -10.36 -17.81 1.35
N LEU A 76 -10.97 -17.80 0.17
CA LEU A 76 -11.39 -19.01 -0.55
C LEU A 76 -10.20 -19.87 -1.06
N HIS A 77 -8.98 -19.32 -1.02
CA HIS A 77 -7.77 -19.95 -1.55
C HIS A 77 -6.65 -20.01 -0.50
N LEU A 78 -6.99 -19.97 0.79
CA LEU A 78 -6.11 -20.20 1.94
C LEU A 78 -6.42 -21.57 2.54
#